data_AF-A0A538Q1S8-F1
#
_entry.id   AF-A0A538Q1S8-F1
#
_cell.length_a   1.000
_cell.length_b   1.000
_cell.length_c   1.000
_cell.angle_alpha   90.00
_cell.angle_beta   90.00
_cell.angle_gamma   90.00
#
_symmetry.space_group_name_H-M   'P 1'
#
loop_
_entity.id
_entity.type
_entity.pdbx_description
1 polymer ?
#
loop_
_entity_poly.entity_id
_entity_poly.type
_entity_poly.pdbx_seq_one_letter_code
_entity_poly.pdbx_strand_id
1 'polypeptide(L)'
;MHNIFISYASDARPDARAFELHAQFLRIFELLRAEILRNDAQIEAALAKSPDALWIAFDGRAFLRALARIYRPRPRAGARLLLLDSACDADFFRTVFERVVVSTANFLPPEELAEVLSAPNAADLFIGGRADPAAHVILLYRGNLTPLVVPMTVFPTGAGRPQPDPTRFAVTDYGQTVKLGEYEAAADAILYEADPEYRRRIRKRRREEEKGFGASLRRLRLLRGLRQGDFSDISEKEIGRLERGDVAKPHGETLQKIAKRLRVRPDEIEEY
;
A
#
# COMPACT_ATOMS: atom_id res chain seq x y z
N MET A 1 -4.01 -6.93 -15.00
CA MET A 1 -2.74 -6.17 -15.17
C MET A 1 -3.13 -4.74 -15.42
N HIS A 2 -2.58 -3.78 -14.67
CA HIS A 2 -2.79 -2.37 -14.96
C HIS A 2 -1.89 -2.01 -16.13
N ASN A 3 -2.40 -1.31 -17.14
CA ASN A 3 -1.57 -0.81 -18.23
C ASN A 3 -0.64 0.27 -17.66
N ILE A 4 0.66 0.12 -17.91
CA ILE A 4 1.68 1.09 -17.52
C ILE A 4 2.26 1.67 -18.81
N PHE A 5 2.24 3.00 -18.91
CA PHE A 5 2.81 3.74 -20.01
C PHE A 5 3.98 4.57 -19.53
N ILE A 6 5.07 4.55 -20.29
CA ILE A 6 6.22 5.39 -20.07
C ILE A 6 6.31 6.36 -21.23
N SER A 7 6.16 7.65 -20.95
CA SER A 7 6.32 8.68 -21.98
C SER A 7 7.76 9.16 -22.07
N TYR A 8 8.26 9.12 -23.31
CA TYR A 8 9.52 9.70 -23.75
C TYR A 8 9.22 10.72 -24.85
N ALA A 9 8.71 11.88 -24.46
CA ALA A 9 8.79 13.05 -25.32
C ALA A 9 10.18 13.65 -25.08
N SER A 10 11.09 13.57 -26.05
CA SER A 10 12.39 14.24 -25.96
C SER A 10 12.67 14.91 -27.30
N ASP A 11 12.47 16.23 -27.36
CA ASP A 11 12.83 17.05 -28.53
C ASP A 11 14.33 17.42 -28.52
N ALA A 12 15.03 17.24 -27.40
CA ALA A 12 16.45 17.57 -27.25
C ALA A 12 17.31 16.31 -27.30
N ARG A 13 18.52 16.39 -27.88
CA ARG A 13 19.56 15.39 -27.62
C ARG A 13 19.91 15.52 -26.13
N PRO A 14 19.61 14.53 -25.28
CA PRO A 14 20.04 14.60 -23.89
C PRO A 14 21.55 14.74 -23.84
N ASP A 15 22.08 15.48 -22.85
CA ASP A 15 23.52 15.41 -22.59
C ASP A 15 23.91 13.95 -22.29
N ALA A 16 25.19 13.60 -22.47
CA ALA A 16 25.64 12.21 -22.36
C ALA A 16 25.35 11.58 -20.98
N ARG A 17 25.30 12.38 -19.91
CA ARG A 17 25.05 11.93 -18.54
C ARG A 17 23.57 11.72 -18.27
N ALA A 18 22.72 12.60 -18.78
CA ALA A 18 21.28 12.42 -18.80
C ALA A 18 20.89 11.19 -19.62
N PHE A 19 21.61 10.90 -20.72
CA PHE A 19 21.38 9.70 -21.54
C PHE A 19 21.76 8.40 -20.82
N GLU A 20 22.86 8.34 -20.07
CA GLU A 20 23.25 7.16 -19.29
C GLU A 20 22.29 6.85 -18.14
N LEU A 21 21.95 7.86 -17.33
CA LEU A 21 20.94 7.72 -16.29
C LEU A 21 19.60 7.27 -16.89
N HIS A 22 19.23 7.85 -18.03
CA HIS A 22 18.01 7.50 -18.76
C HIS A 22 18.03 6.04 -19.27
N ALA A 23 19.13 5.56 -19.84
CA ALA A 23 19.25 4.19 -20.31
C ALA A 23 19.18 3.18 -19.16
N GLN A 24 19.77 3.52 -18.00
CA GLN A 24 19.65 2.71 -16.78
C GLN A 24 18.20 2.68 -16.29
N PHE A 25 17.53 3.82 -16.24
CA PHE A 25 16.12 3.92 -15.88
C PHE A 25 15.22 3.08 -16.79
N LEU A 26 15.42 3.14 -18.12
CA LEU A 26 14.64 2.33 -19.06
C LEU A 26 14.80 0.83 -18.78
N ARG A 27 16.02 0.34 -18.53
CA ARG A 27 16.26 -1.07 -18.18
C ARG A 27 15.57 -1.48 -16.90
N ILE A 28 15.59 -0.62 -15.89
CA ILE A 28 14.92 -0.88 -14.61
C ILE A 28 13.40 -1.00 -14.82
N PHE A 29 12.86 -0.11 -15.65
CA PHE A 29 11.44 -0.06 -15.94
C PHE A 29 10.97 -1.07 -17.01
N GLU A 30 11.87 -1.83 -17.65
CA GLU A 30 11.50 -3.03 -18.43
C GLU A 30 10.78 -4.07 -17.55
N LEU A 31 11.10 -4.13 -16.25
CA LEU A 31 10.43 -4.99 -15.27
C LEU A 31 8.92 -4.70 -15.17
N LEU A 32 8.50 -3.46 -15.44
CA LEU A 32 7.09 -3.08 -15.42
C LEU A 32 6.27 -3.65 -16.58
N ARG A 33 6.92 -4.24 -17.59
CA ARG A 33 6.29 -4.57 -18.89
C ARG A 33 5.52 -3.38 -19.48
N ALA A 34 6.03 -2.18 -19.24
CA ALA A 34 5.39 -0.94 -19.66
C ALA A 34 5.52 -0.73 -21.16
N GLU A 35 4.51 -0.09 -21.76
CA GLU A 35 4.57 0.35 -23.15
C GLU A 35 5.30 1.70 -23.23
N ILE A 36 6.40 1.75 -23.98
CA ILE A 36 7.23 2.95 -24.15
C ILE A 36 6.67 3.79 -25.31
N LEU A 37 6.24 5.00 -25.00
CA LEU A 37 5.62 5.95 -25.92
C LEU A 37 6.64 7.01 -26.30
N ARG A 38 7.03 7.06 -27.58
CA ARG A 38 8.14 7.87 -28.11
C ARG A 38 7.69 9.11 -28.87
N ASN A 39 6.42 9.20 -29.22
CA ASN A 39 5.89 10.31 -30.01
C ASN A 39 4.42 10.60 -29.67
N ASP A 40 3.94 11.75 -30.14
CA ASP A 40 2.59 12.25 -29.89
C ASP A 40 1.50 11.27 -30.30
N ALA A 41 1.64 10.60 -31.45
CA ALA A 41 0.64 9.65 -31.95
C ALA A 41 0.52 8.42 -31.03
N GLN A 42 1.64 7.93 -30.50
CA GLN A 42 1.64 6.84 -29.51
C GLN A 42 1.02 7.29 -28.18
N ILE A 43 1.32 8.52 -27.74
CA ILE A 43 0.71 9.10 -26.53
C ILE A 43 -0.81 9.21 -26.71
N GLU A 44 -1.27 9.76 -27.83
CA GLU A 44 -2.69 9.90 -28.15
C GLU A 44 -3.41 8.54 -28.18
N ALA A 45 -2.83 7.55 -28.86
CA ALA A 45 -3.38 6.20 -28.94
C ALA A 45 -3.47 5.51 -27.56
N ALA A 46 -2.41 5.59 -26.75
CA ALA A 46 -2.39 5.03 -25.40
C ALA A 46 -3.41 5.72 -24.47
N LEU A 47 -3.53 7.04 -24.58
CA LEU A 47 -4.52 7.85 -23.86
C LEU A 47 -5.96 7.42 -24.21
N ALA A 48 -6.23 7.05 -25.46
CA ALA A 48 -7.55 6.55 -25.87
C ALA A 48 -7.84 5.12 -25.39
N LYS A 49 -6.81 4.26 -25.31
CA LYS A 49 -6.93 2.82 -25.04
C LYS A 49 -7.19 2.48 -23.57
N SER A 50 -6.69 3.27 -22.63
CA SER A 50 -6.68 2.85 -21.21
C SER A 50 -6.88 4.02 -20.25
N PRO A 51 -8.14 4.29 -19.86
CA PRO A 51 -8.47 5.44 -19.02
C PRO A 51 -7.96 5.34 -17.58
N ASP A 52 -7.64 4.14 -17.09
CA ASP A 52 -7.20 3.84 -15.71
C ASP A 52 -5.70 3.51 -15.58
N ALA A 53 -4.95 3.73 -16.66
CA ALA A 53 -3.53 3.41 -16.74
C ALA A 53 -2.68 4.25 -15.78
N LEU A 54 -1.55 3.67 -15.38
CA LEU A 54 -0.47 4.38 -14.72
C LEU A 54 0.48 4.93 -15.79
N TRP A 55 0.70 6.24 -15.76
CA TRP A 55 1.62 6.95 -16.63
C TRP A 55 2.85 7.34 -15.83
N ILE A 56 4.03 7.16 -16.41
CA ILE A 56 5.30 7.59 -15.84
C ILE A 56 5.96 8.52 -16.86
N ALA A 57 6.28 9.74 -16.46
CA ALA A 57 7.00 10.69 -17.31
C ALA A 57 8.31 11.10 -16.64
N PHE A 58 9.41 10.91 -17.38
CA PHE A 58 10.76 11.29 -16.95
C PHE A 58 11.03 12.77 -17.16
N ASP A 59 10.56 13.34 -18.26
CA ASP A 59 10.64 14.77 -18.57
C ASP A 59 9.22 15.33 -18.56
N GLY A 60 8.86 16.01 -17.47
CA GLY A 60 7.54 16.58 -17.30
C GLY A 60 7.27 17.67 -18.34
N ARG A 61 8.27 18.48 -18.69
CA ARG A 61 8.09 19.60 -19.65
C ARG A 61 7.84 19.10 -21.06
N ALA A 62 8.60 18.11 -21.50
CA ALA A 62 8.40 17.54 -22.82
C ALA A 62 7.10 16.76 -22.91
N PHE A 63 6.72 16.02 -21.86
CA PHE A 63 5.42 15.36 -21.80
C PHE A 63 4.26 16.37 -21.81
N LEU A 64 4.40 17.48 -21.07
CA LEU A 64 3.44 18.60 -21.08
C LEU A 64 3.27 19.16 -22.50
N ARG A 65 4.36 19.41 -23.23
CA ARG A 65 4.29 19.90 -24.63
C ARG A 65 3.55 18.92 -25.53
N ALA A 66 3.88 17.63 -25.44
CA ALA A 66 3.19 16.60 -26.21
C ALA A 66 1.69 16.57 -25.88
N LEU A 67 1.33 16.57 -24.60
CA LEU A 67 -0.07 16.64 -24.16
C LEU A 67 -0.78 17.90 -24.65
N ALA A 68 -0.14 19.07 -24.58
CA ALA A 68 -0.76 20.33 -25.02
C ALA A 68 -1.12 20.32 -26.52
N ARG A 69 -0.40 19.56 -27.35
CA ARG A 69 -0.69 19.42 -28.80
C ARG A 69 -1.88 18.51 -29.07
N ILE A 70 -2.02 17.43 -28.30
CA ILE A 70 -3.00 16.36 -28.57
C ILE A 70 -4.25 16.43 -27.67
N TYR A 71 -4.15 17.07 -26.51
CA TYR A 71 -5.20 16.99 -25.50
C TYR A 71 -6.44 17.78 -25.91
N ARG A 72 -7.59 17.13 -25.71
CA ARG A 72 -8.92 17.73 -25.80
C ARG A 72 -9.52 17.63 -24.40
N PRO A 73 -10.10 18.72 -23.84
CA PRO A 73 -10.54 18.77 -22.45
C PRO A 73 -11.58 17.70 -22.16
N ARG A 74 -11.14 16.65 -21.46
CA ARG A 74 -11.96 15.60 -20.88
C ARG A 74 -11.18 14.97 -19.71
N PRO A 75 -11.63 15.18 -18.46
CA PRO A 75 -11.01 14.54 -17.31
C PRO A 75 -11.12 13.02 -17.46
N ARG A 76 -10.01 12.29 -17.23
CA ARG A 76 -10.02 10.83 -17.29
C ARG A 76 -10.09 10.25 -15.89
N ALA A 77 -11.25 9.70 -15.55
CA ALA A 77 -11.44 8.95 -14.31
C ALA A 77 -10.49 7.73 -14.30
N GLY A 78 -9.76 7.57 -13.20
CA GLY A 78 -8.81 6.49 -12.97
C GLY A 78 -7.40 6.73 -13.50
N ALA A 79 -7.18 7.74 -14.35
CA ALA A 79 -5.85 7.97 -14.95
C ALA A 79 -4.90 8.54 -13.90
N ARG A 80 -3.72 7.93 -13.79
CA ARG A 80 -2.71 8.29 -12.78
C ARG A 80 -1.40 8.62 -13.44
N LEU A 81 -0.71 9.65 -12.96
CA LEU A 81 0.57 10.10 -13.48
C LEU A 81 1.60 10.22 -12.36
N LEU A 82 2.75 9.57 -12.54
CA LEU A 82 3.97 9.78 -11.79
C LEU A 82 4.93 10.63 -12.63
N LEU A 83 5.20 11.85 -12.19
CA LEU A 83 6.22 12.73 -12.75
C LEU A 83 7.53 12.51 -12.00
N LEU A 84 8.56 12.02 -12.66
CA LEU A 84 9.88 11.85 -12.05
C LEU A 84 10.72 13.13 -12.09
N ASP A 85 10.35 14.08 -12.95
CA ASP A 85 10.89 15.44 -12.98
C ASP A 85 10.22 16.33 -11.93
N SER A 86 10.95 16.63 -10.85
CA SER A 86 10.49 17.49 -9.77
C SER A 86 10.40 18.98 -10.14
N ALA A 87 10.98 19.41 -11.28
CA ALA A 87 10.97 20.80 -11.72
C ALA A 87 9.73 21.18 -12.55
N CYS A 88 8.80 20.23 -12.74
CA CYS A 88 7.61 20.44 -13.55
C CYS A 88 6.39 20.80 -12.69
N ASP A 89 5.63 21.81 -13.12
CA ASP A 89 4.35 22.17 -12.51
C ASP A 89 3.29 21.11 -12.84
N ALA A 90 2.66 20.58 -11.78
CA ALA A 90 1.66 19.52 -11.87
C ALA A 90 0.27 20.03 -12.27
N ASP A 91 0.01 21.34 -12.20
CA ASP A 91 -1.36 21.87 -12.27
C ASP A 91 -2.06 21.58 -13.60
N PHE A 92 -1.34 21.70 -14.72
CA PHE A 92 -1.89 21.30 -16.02
C PHE A 92 -2.25 19.81 -16.04
N PHE A 93 -1.37 18.94 -15.54
CA PHE A 93 -1.60 17.50 -15.56
C PHE A 93 -2.82 17.10 -14.74
N ARG A 94 -3.15 17.84 -13.67
CA ARG A 94 -4.37 17.59 -12.87
C ARG A 94 -5.66 17.83 -13.65
N THR A 95 -5.60 18.56 -14.76
CA THR A 95 -6.76 18.71 -15.67
C THR A 95 -6.98 17.47 -16.55
N VAL A 96 -5.93 16.66 -16.74
CA VAL A 96 -5.91 15.48 -17.62
C VAL A 96 -6.05 14.18 -16.83
N PHE A 97 -5.30 14.06 -15.73
CA PHE A 97 -5.19 12.87 -14.89
C PHE A 97 -5.91 13.10 -13.57
N GLU A 98 -6.65 12.08 -13.10
CA GLU A 98 -7.29 12.12 -11.78
C GLU A 98 -6.25 12.31 -10.67
N ARG A 99 -5.08 11.67 -10.81
CA ARG A 99 -4.02 11.74 -9.81
C ARG A 99 -2.70 12.04 -10.45
N VAL A 100 -2.02 13.03 -9.90
CA VAL A 100 -0.68 13.43 -10.29
C VAL A 100 0.19 13.44 -9.05
N VAL A 101 1.25 12.64 -9.09
CA VAL A 101 2.29 12.58 -8.05
C VAL A 101 3.58 13.05 -8.69
N VAL A 102 4.20 14.05 -8.08
CA VAL A 102 5.53 14.54 -8.47
C VAL A 102 6.55 13.91 -7.54
N SER A 103 7.58 13.32 -8.10
CA SER A 103 8.68 12.73 -7.36
C SER A 103 9.35 13.78 -6.49
N THR A 104 9.76 13.36 -5.30
CA THR A 104 10.47 14.19 -4.32
C THR A 104 11.73 13.45 -3.88
N ALA A 105 12.61 14.12 -3.12
CA ALA A 105 13.85 13.52 -2.64
C ALA A 105 13.66 12.24 -1.79
N ASN A 106 12.46 12.01 -1.24
CA ASN A 106 12.17 10.89 -0.35
C ASN A 106 11.37 9.77 -1.04
N PHE A 107 11.52 9.65 -2.35
CA PHE A 107 10.97 8.52 -3.11
C PHE A 107 11.95 7.36 -3.08
N LEU A 108 11.41 6.15 -3.25
CA LEU A 108 12.21 4.95 -3.42
C LEU A 108 13.21 5.11 -4.57
N PRO A 109 14.39 4.47 -4.47
CA PRO A 109 15.30 4.40 -5.61
C PRO A 109 14.61 3.70 -6.79
N PRO A 110 15.08 3.94 -8.02
CA PRO A 110 14.38 3.52 -9.23
C PRO A 110 14.04 2.03 -9.29
N GLU A 111 14.96 1.17 -8.84
CA GLU A 111 14.82 -0.29 -8.82
C GLU A 111 13.67 -0.72 -7.89
N GLU A 112 13.69 -0.24 -6.64
CA GLU A 112 12.64 -0.52 -5.67
C GLU A 112 11.30 0.09 -6.12
N LEU A 113 11.33 1.29 -6.70
CA LEU A 113 10.14 1.96 -7.22
C LEU A 113 9.48 1.14 -8.33
N ALA A 114 10.23 0.63 -9.31
CA ALA A 114 9.69 -0.21 -10.36
C ALA A 114 9.08 -1.52 -9.79
N GLU A 115 9.74 -2.14 -8.83
CA GLU A 115 9.20 -3.35 -8.18
C GLU A 115 7.87 -3.04 -7.47
N VAL A 116 7.82 -1.97 -6.68
CA VAL A 116 6.60 -1.56 -5.97
C VAL A 116 5.45 -1.21 -6.93
N LEU A 117 5.72 -0.50 -8.02
CA LEU A 117 4.70 -0.10 -8.99
C LEU A 117 4.13 -1.30 -9.77
N SER A 118 4.90 -2.38 -9.95
CA SER A 118 4.43 -3.63 -10.60
C SER A 118 3.80 -4.62 -9.63
N ALA A 119 4.00 -4.46 -8.32
CA ALA A 119 3.52 -5.39 -7.32
C ALA A 119 1.98 -5.53 -7.33
N PRO A 120 1.43 -6.74 -7.18
CA PRO A 120 -0.02 -6.96 -7.12
C PRO A 120 -0.65 -6.28 -5.89
N ASN A 121 0.12 -6.07 -4.83
CA ASN A 121 -0.24 -5.36 -3.61
C ASN A 121 0.32 -3.93 -3.55
N ALA A 122 0.59 -3.28 -4.69
CA ALA A 122 1.12 -1.90 -4.76
C ALA A 122 0.32 -0.89 -3.92
N ALA A 123 -0.98 -1.11 -3.70
CA ALA A 123 -1.82 -0.27 -2.83
C ALA A 123 -1.47 -0.35 -1.33
N ASP A 124 -0.65 -1.32 -0.95
CA ASP A 124 -0.24 -1.61 0.43
C ASP A 124 1.26 -1.33 0.65
N LEU A 125 1.93 -0.78 -0.36
CA LEU A 125 3.35 -0.42 -0.35
C LEU A 125 3.48 1.09 -0.57
N PHE A 126 4.47 1.72 0.07
CA PHE A 126 4.76 3.13 -0.12
C PHE A 126 5.86 3.34 -1.17
N ILE A 127 5.73 4.38 -1.99
CA ILE A 127 6.77 4.75 -2.97
C ILE A 127 7.56 5.99 -2.56
N GLY A 128 7.08 6.70 -1.53
CA GLY A 128 7.66 7.94 -1.05
C GLY A 128 6.66 8.79 -0.29
N GLY A 129 7.04 10.02 0.01
CA GLY A 129 6.19 10.94 0.74
C GLY A 129 6.89 12.23 1.15
N ARG A 130 6.23 13.00 2.01
CA ARG A 130 6.80 14.17 2.68
C ARG A 130 6.26 14.30 4.08
N ALA A 131 7.11 14.66 5.02
CA ALA A 131 6.68 15.10 6.34
C ALA A 131 6.36 16.59 6.32
N ASP A 132 5.31 16.99 7.01
CA ASP A 132 4.97 18.38 7.30
C ASP A 132 5.01 18.57 8.83
N PRO A 133 6.16 19.01 9.39
CA PRO A 133 6.29 19.21 10.83
C PRO A 133 5.33 20.26 11.39
N ALA A 134 4.97 21.27 10.59
CA ALA A 134 4.08 22.34 11.03
C ALA A 134 2.63 21.84 11.16
N ALA A 135 2.18 21.02 10.22
CA ALA A 135 0.87 20.37 10.28
C ALA A 135 0.85 19.08 11.13
N HIS A 136 2.00 18.62 11.61
CA HIS A 136 2.17 17.40 12.40
C HIS A 136 1.62 16.14 11.71
N VAL A 137 1.83 16.05 10.39
CA VAL A 137 1.39 14.93 9.54
C VAL A 137 2.50 14.51 8.58
N ILE A 138 2.39 13.28 8.08
CA ILE A 138 3.17 12.76 6.95
C ILE A 138 2.21 12.44 5.81
N LEU A 139 2.49 12.95 4.63
CA LEU A 139 1.82 12.56 3.39
C LEU A 139 2.62 11.43 2.74
N LEU A 140 2.06 10.23 2.72
CA LEU A 140 2.64 9.06 2.05
C LEU A 140 1.95 8.83 0.71
N TYR A 141 2.72 8.45 -0.31
CA TYR A 141 2.20 8.00 -1.59
C TYR A 141 2.37 6.49 -1.70
N ARG A 142 1.30 5.80 -2.07
CA ARG A 142 1.31 4.34 -2.28
C ARG A 142 1.76 3.99 -3.70
N GLY A 143 2.09 2.72 -3.94
CA GLY A 143 2.42 2.21 -5.27
C GLY A 143 1.30 2.34 -6.30
N ASN A 144 0.04 2.51 -5.86
CA ASN A 144 -1.08 2.85 -6.75
C ASN A 144 -1.31 4.36 -6.93
N LEU A 145 -0.41 5.20 -6.43
CA LEU A 145 -0.47 6.67 -6.36
C LEU A 145 -1.61 7.26 -5.51
N THR A 146 -2.29 6.45 -4.70
CA THR A 146 -3.23 6.98 -3.71
C THR A 146 -2.45 7.66 -2.58
N PRO A 147 -2.75 8.93 -2.26
CA PRO A 147 -2.17 9.60 -1.10
C PRO A 147 -2.79 9.07 0.20
N LEU A 148 -1.98 9.00 1.26
CA LEU A 148 -2.40 8.71 2.61
C LEU A 148 -1.83 9.77 3.56
N VAL A 149 -2.70 10.51 4.24
CA VAL A 149 -2.29 11.47 5.28
C VAL A 149 -2.24 10.72 6.60
N VAL A 150 -1.07 10.68 7.21
CA VAL A 150 -0.80 9.96 8.47
C VAL A 150 -0.48 10.98 9.56
N PRO A 151 -1.30 11.08 10.61
CA PRO A 151 -0.97 11.91 11.77
C PRO A 151 0.31 11.40 12.47
N MET A 152 1.15 12.31 12.95
CA MET A 152 2.37 11.93 13.68
C MET A 152 2.08 11.11 14.95
N THR A 153 0.86 11.17 15.49
CA THR A 153 0.42 10.34 16.63
C THR A 153 0.41 8.83 16.34
N VAL A 154 0.45 8.42 15.07
CA VAL A 154 0.62 7.01 14.67
C VAL A 154 2.02 6.48 15.00
N PHE A 155 2.99 7.36 15.26
CA PHE A 155 4.37 7.03 15.61
C PHE A 155 4.61 7.27 17.11
N PRO A 156 4.24 6.33 17.99
CA PRO A 156 4.28 6.54 19.43
C PRO A 156 5.71 6.70 19.94
N THR A 157 5.89 7.69 20.82
CA THR A 157 7.11 7.88 21.60
C THR A 157 7.04 7.05 22.88
N GLY A 158 8.17 6.50 23.32
CA GLY A 158 8.22 5.69 24.54
C GLY A 158 9.64 5.55 25.09
N ALA A 159 9.75 5.26 26.39
CA ALA A 159 11.04 5.08 27.05
C ALA A 159 11.85 3.96 26.36
N GLY A 160 13.08 4.26 25.96
CA GLY A 160 13.99 3.32 25.30
C GLY A 160 13.72 3.09 23.81
N ARG A 161 12.78 3.82 23.18
CA ARG A 161 12.58 3.80 21.72
C ARG A 161 13.22 5.03 21.07
N PRO A 162 13.75 4.91 19.85
CA PRO A 162 14.13 6.07 19.05
C PRO A 162 12.95 7.06 18.95
N GLN A 163 13.24 8.35 19.01
CA GLN A 163 12.22 9.38 18.79
C GLN A 163 12.03 9.60 17.28
N PRO A 164 10.79 9.66 16.77
CA PRO A 164 10.56 9.93 15.36
C PRO A 164 11.00 11.35 15.00
N ASP A 165 11.92 11.47 14.06
CA ASP A 165 12.39 12.73 13.50
C ASP A 165 11.82 12.92 12.08
N PRO A 166 10.80 13.78 11.89
CA PRO A 166 10.19 14.01 10.59
C PRO A 166 11.11 14.70 9.58
N THR A 167 12.18 15.34 10.03
CA THR A 167 13.14 16.00 9.11
C THR A 167 14.03 14.99 8.40
N ARG A 168 14.16 13.77 8.94
CA ARG A 168 14.88 12.63 8.37
C ARG A 168 13.91 11.56 7.85
N PHE A 169 12.84 11.99 7.20
CA PHE A 169 11.85 11.11 6.59
C PHE A 169 12.40 10.36 5.38
N ALA A 170 12.18 9.05 5.31
CA ALA A 170 12.45 8.24 4.13
C ALA A 170 11.49 7.04 4.04
N VAL A 171 11.35 6.49 2.83
CA VAL A 171 10.72 5.19 2.60
C VAL A 171 11.81 4.23 2.11
N THR A 172 11.85 3.03 2.67
CA THR A 172 12.88 2.01 2.39
C THR A 172 12.27 0.62 2.29
N ASP A 173 13.10 -0.38 2.03
CA ASP A 173 12.76 -1.81 1.98
C ASP A 173 11.60 -2.09 1.02
N TYR A 174 11.70 -1.59 -0.21
CA TYR A 174 10.69 -1.79 -1.24
C TYR A 174 9.30 -1.31 -0.78
N GLY A 175 9.28 -0.17 -0.09
CA GLY A 175 8.05 0.47 0.36
C GLY A 175 7.41 -0.16 1.60
N GLN A 176 8.10 -1.11 2.24
CA GLN A 176 7.63 -1.79 3.45
C GLN A 176 7.94 -1.01 4.72
N THR A 177 8.92 -0.09 4.69
CA THR A 177 9.39 0.61 5.89
C THR A 177 9.35 2.12 5.68
N VAL A 178 8.82 2.83 6.68
CA VAL A 178 8.93 4.29 6.80
C VAL A 178 9.93 4.61 7.91
N LYS A 179 10.96 5.39 7.57
CA LYS A 179 11.97 5.88 8.50
C LYS A 179 11.72 7.34 8.87
N LEU A 180 11.91 7.66 10.14
CA LEU A 180 11.88 9.01 10.71
C LEU A 180 13.14 9.18 11.55
N GLY A 181 14.29 9.31 10.88
CA GLY A 181 15.61 9.18 11.50
C GLY A 181 15.93 7.72 11.85
N GLU A 182 16.18 7.46 13.13
CA GLU A 182 16.45 6.10 13.64
C GLU A 182 15.16 5.33 14.00
N TYR A 183 14.00 6.01 13.96
CA TYR A 183 12.70 5.38 14.14
C TYR A 183 12.27 4.69 12.85
N GLU A 184 11.79 3.45 12.95
CA GLU A 184 11.25 2.69 11.82
C GLU A 184 9.82 2.24 12.13
N ALA A 185 8.93 2.33 11.15
CA ALA A 185 7.60 1.74 11.19
C ALA A 185 7.32 0.97 9.91
N ALA A 186 6.76 -0.23 10.08
CA ALA A 186 6.31 -1.06 8.98
C ALA A 186 5.04 -0.48 8.33
N ALA A 187 4.94 -0.65 7.01
CA ALA A 187 3.84 -0.11 6.21
C ALA A 187 2.50 -0.70 6.64
N ASP A 188 2.46 -1.99 7.00
CA ASP A 188 1.25 -2.67 7.47
C ASP A 188 0.70 -2.05 8.77
N ALA A 189 1.56 -1.69 9.71
CA ALA A 189 1.18 -1.03 10.96
C ALA A 189 0.62 0.37 10.69
N ILE A 190 1.29 1.15 9.84
CA ILE A 190 0.82 2.49 9.45
C ILE A 190 -0.54 2.40 8.75
N LEU A 191 -0.68 1.50 7.78
CA LEU A 191 -1.93 1.29 7.06
C LEU A 191 -3.05 0.80 7.98
N TYR A 192 -2.76 -0.06 8.94
CA TYR A 192 -3.76 -0.53 9.90
C TYR A 192 -4.33 0.62 10.72
N GLU A 193 -3.49 1.55 11.17
CA GLU A 193 -3.90 2.69 11.99
C GLU A 193 -4.55 3.82 11.17
N ALA A 194 -3.99 4.14 10.00
CA ALA A 194 -4.40 5.31 9.22
C ALA A 194 -5.41 5.02 8.10
N ASP A 195 -5.58 3.76 7.65
CA ASP A 195 -6.47 3.39 6.54
C ASP A 195 -7.61 2.46 6.96
N PRO A 196 -8.86 2.98 7.06
CA PRO A 196 -10.04 2.18 7.37
C PRO A 196 -10.33 1.05 6.37
N GLU A 197 -10.05 1.24 5.08
CA GLU A 197 -10.29 0.23 4.04
C GLU A 197 -9.30 -0.92 4.15
N TYR A 198 -8.00 -0.60 4.32
CA TYR A 198 -6.97 -1.60 4.61
C TYR A 198 -7.36 -2.43 5.85
N ARG A 199 -7.74 -1.76 6.94
CA ARG A 199 -8.19 -2.42 8.18
C ARG A 199 -9.38 -3.35 7.94
N ARG A 200 -10.38 -2.91 7.17
CA ARG A 200 -11.54 -3.75 6.80
C ARG A 200 -11.12 -4.98 6.01
N ARG A 201 -10.23 -4.83 5.03
CA ARG A 201 -9.73 -5.92 4.18
C ARG A 201 -8.93 -6.94 4.99
N ILE A 202 -8.04 -6.50 5.89
CA ILE A 202 -7.30 -7.39 6.78
C ILE A 202 -8.23 -8.11 7.76
N ARG A 203 -9.22 -7.41 8.35
CA ARG A 203 -10.22 -8.06 9.22
C ARG A 203 -11.09 -9.07 8.48
N LYS A 204 -11.41 -8.82 7.21
CA LYS A 204 -12.14 -9.76 6.36
C LYS A 204 -11.27 -10.99 6.06
N ARG A 205 -10.03 -10.79 5.62
CA ARG A 205 -9.06 -11.86 5.35
C ARG A 205 -8.81 -12.73 6.58
N ARG A 206 -8.56 -12.12 7.74
CA ARG A 206 -8.43 -12.85 9.01
C ARG A 206 -9.68 -13.67 9.33
N ARG A 207 -10.89 -13.14 9.13
CA ARG A 207 -12.12 -13.93 9.30
C ARG A 207 -12.24 -15.10 8.31
N GLU A 208 -11.71 -14.95 7.10
CA GLU A 208 -11.72 -15.99 6.08
C GLU A 208 -10.65 -17.07 6.30
N GLU A 209 -9.51 -16.70 6.88
CA GLU A 209 -8.40 -17.59 7.27
C GLU A 209 -8.66 -18.28 8.62
N GLU A 210 -9.23 -17.55 9.58
CA GLU A 210 -9.71 -18.04 10.88
C GLU A 210 -11.09 -18.72 10.73
N LYS A 211 -11.13 -19.76 9.88
CA LYS A 211 -12.27 -20.66 9.74
C LYS A 211 -12.07 -21.92 10.58
N GLY A 212 -13.18 -22.47 11.07
CA GLY A 212 -13.22 -23.71 11.83
C GLY A 212 -13.37 -23.51 13.33
N PHE A 213 -13.68 -24.61 14.01
CA PHE A 213 -14.06 -24.66 15.42
C PHE A 213 -13.14 -23.85 16.35
N GLY A 214 -11.81 -23.96 16.19
CA GLY A 214 -10.83 -23.28 17.05
C GLY A 214 -10.90 -21.76 16.99
N ALA A 215 -11.05 -21.21 15.79
CA ALA A 215 -11.17 -19.78 15.58
C ALA A 215 -12.46 -19.23 16.20
N SER A 216 -13.59 -19.89 15.95
CA SER A 216 -14.89 -19.48 16.49
C SER A 216 -14.93 -19.62 18.01
N LEU A 217 -14.34 -20.68 18.57
CA LEU A 217 -14.13 -20.85 20.01
C LEU A 217 -13.36 -19.67 20.61
N ARG A 218 -12.21 -19.30 20.00
CA ARG A 218 -11.40 -18.17 20.47
C ARG A 218 -12.16 -16.85 20.41
N ARG A 219 -12.87 -16.58 19.30
CA ARG A 219 -13.68 -15.36 19.14
C ARG A 219 -14.78 -15.29 20.18
N LEU A 220 -15.55 -16.36 20.35
CA LEU A 220 -16.63 -16.42 21.32
C LEU A 220 -16.12 -16.29 22.76
N ARG A 221 -14.98 -16.93 23.08
CA ARG A 221 -14.34 -16.80 24.39
C ARG A 221 -13.95 -15.35 24.70
N LEU A 222 -13.28 -14.67 23.78
CA LEU A 222 -12.89 -13.28 23.94
C LEU A 222 -14.10 -12.34 24.03
N LEU A 223 -15.15 -12.60 23.24
CA LEU A 223 -16.41 -11.86 23.28
C LEU A 223 -17.15 -12.01 24.62
N ARG A 224 -16.95 -13.14 25.32
CA ARG A 224 -17.46 -13.38 26.68
C ARG A 224 -16.50 -12.91 27.78
N GLY A 225 -15.36 -12.29 27.43
CA GLY A 225 -14.37 -11.81 28.39
C GLY A 225 -13.67 -12.92 29.18
N LEU A 226 -13.60 -14.14 28.63
CA LEU A 226 -13.07 -15.31 29.32
C LEU A 226 -11.60 -15.56 29.01
N ARG A 227 -10.84 -16.02 29.99
CA ARG A 227 -9.47 -16.55 29.85
C ARG A 227 -9.50 -18.03 29.45
N GLN A 228 -8.39 -18.55 28.94
CA GLN A 228 -8.30 -19.98 28.58
C GLN A 228 -8.41 -20.89 29.82
N GLY A 229 -7.95 -20.43 30.99
CA GLY A 229 -8.12 -21.13 32.28
C GLY A 229 -9.51 -21.05 32.90
N ASP A 230 -10.45 -20.31 32.31
CA ASP A 230 -11.81 -20.16 32.88
C ASP A 230 -12.71 -21.38 32.62
N PHE A 231 -12.21 -22.38 31.89
CA PHE A 231 -12.89 -23.65 31.61
C PHE A 231 -12.47 -24.67 32.67
N SER A 232 -13.15 -24.69 33.82
CA SER A 232 -12.77 -25.53 34.98
C SER A 232 -12.58 -27.02 34.67
N ASP A 233 -13.30 -27.52 33.68
CA ASP A 233 -13.36 -28.95 33.36
C ASP A 233 -12.45 -29.34 32.17
N ILE A 234 -11.68 -28.39 31.63
CA ILE A 234 -10.79 -28.56 30.47
C ILE A 234 -9.49 -27.82 30.73
N SER A 235 -8.35 -28.47 30.53
CA SER A 235 -7.07 -27.80 30.79
C SER A 235 -6.86 -26.57 29.89
N GLU A 236 -6.24 -25.52 30.41
CA GLU A 236 -5.88 -24.32 29.64
C GLU A 236 -5.07 -24.67 28.38
N LYS A 237 -4.18 -25.66 28.50
CA LYS A 237 -3.37 -26.19 27.40
C LYS A 237 -4.24 -26.80 26.30
N GLU A 238 -5.30 -27.52 26.67
CA GLU A 238 -6.22 -28.15 25.72
C GLU A 238 -7.10 -27.12 25.02
N ILE A 239 -7.64 -26.13 25.75
CA ILE A 239 -8.31 -24.96 25.13
C ILE A 239 -7.36 -24.25 24.16
N GLY A 240 -6.10 -24.03 24.55
CA GLY A 240 -5.10 -23.42 23.68
C GLY A 240 -4.81 -24.23 22.41
N ARG A 241 -4.79 -25.58 22.50
CA ARG A 241 -4.62 -26.46 21.33
C ARG A 241 -5.84 -26.42 20.40
N LEU A 242 -7.04 -26.42 20.97
CA LEU A 242 -8.29 -26.30 20.21
C LEU A 242 -8.36 -24.96 19.48
N GLU A 243 -8.01 -23.85 20.15
CA GLU A 243 -8.01 -22.51 19.54
C GLU A 243 -6.96 -22.33 18.44
N ARG A 244 -5.83 -23.03 18.53
CA ARG A 244 -4.80 -23.05 17.48
C ARG A 244 -5.14 -23.99 16.31
N GLY A 245 -6.17 -24.84 16.44
CA GLY A 245 -6.46 -25.87 15.46
C GLY A 245 -5.48 -27.05 15.49
N ASP A 246 -4.67 -27.19 16.55
CA ASP A 246 -3.74 -28.31 16.74
C ASP A 246 -4.48 -29.66 16.90
N VAL A 247 -5.78 -29.59 17.22
CA VAL A 247 -6.69 -30.72 17.40
C VAL A 247 -7.99 -30.38 16.66
N ALA A 248 -8.55 -31.37 15.96
CA ALA A 248 -9.85 -31.26 15.33
C ALA A 248 -10.97 -30.99 16.36
N LYS A 249 -12.20 -30.75 15.88
CA LYS A 249 -13.37 -30.46 16.72
C LYS A 249 -13.49 -31.50 17.86
N PRO A 250 -13.58 -31.06 19.13
CA PRO A 250 -13.68 -31.97 20.26
C PRO A 250 -15.04 -32.68 20.21
N HIS A 251 -15.08 -33.96 20.57
CA HIS A 251 -16.30 -34.76 20.51
C HIS A 251 -17.09 -34.71 21.82
N GLY A 252 -18.42 -34.81 21.69
CA GLY A 252 -19.37 -35.16 22.75
C GLY A 252 -19.26 -34.32 24.03
N GLU A 253 -18.63 -34.88 25.05
CA GLU A 253 -18.62 -34.35 26.41
C GLU A 253 -17.79 -33.06 26.53
N THR A 254 -16.60 -33.02 25.91
CA THR A 254 -15.72 -31.84 25.92
C THR A 254 -16.39 -30.66 25.22
N LEU A 255 -17.06 -30.91 24.10
CA LEU A 255 -17.81 -29.89 23.36
C LEU A 255 -18.96 -29.30 24.19
N GLN A 256 -19.69 -30.15 24.93
CA GLN A 256 -20.76 -29.67 25.81
C GLN A 256 -20.24 -28.83 26.98
N LYS A 257 -19.11 -29.21 27.58
CA LYS A 257 -18.46 -28.43 28.64
C LYS A 257 -18.05 -27.04 28.15
N ILE A 258 -17.46 -26.97 26.95
CA ILE A 258 -17.11 -25.70 26.28
C ILE A 258 -18.37 -24.86 26.05
N ALA A 259 -19.39 -25.44 25.42
CA ALA A 259 -20.64 -24.76 25.07
C ALA A 259 -21.36 -24.19 26.32
N LYS A 260 -21.45 -25.00 27.39
CA LYS A 260 -22.01 -24.60 28.67
C LYS A 260 -21.30 -23.38 29.25
N ARG A 261 -19.97 -23.36 29.21
CA ARG A 261 -19.18 -22.24 29.74
C ARG A 261 -19.33 -20.97 28.91
N LEU A 262 -19.49 -21.12 27.59
CA LEU A 262 -19.70 -20.03 26.62
C LEU A 262 -21.15 -19.55 26.55
N ARG A 263 -22.08 -20.28 27.16
CA ARG A 263 -23.53 -20.03 27.17
C ARG A 263 -24.14 -20.01 25.77
N VAL A 264 -23.76 -20.98 24.94
CA VAL A 264 -24.30 -21.22 23.60
C VAL A 264 -24.56 -22.72 23.42
N ARG A 265 -25.28 -23.11 22.37
CA ARG A 265 -25.39 -24.52 22.00
C ARG A 265 -24.09 -25.02 21.34
N PRO A 266 -23.74 -26.32 21.46
CA PRO A 266 -22.55 -26.90 20.83
C PRO A 266 -22.39 -26.64 19.32
N ASP A 267 -23.50 -26.63 18.60
CA ASP A 267 -23.63 -26.38 17.16
C ASP A 267 -23.45 -24.89 16.82
N GLU A 268 -23.82 -23.98 17.72
CA GLU A 268 -23.71 -22.53 17.51
C GLU A 268 -22.28 -22.01 17.62
N ILE A 269 -21.35 -22.77 18.22
CA ILE A 269 -19.98 -22.28 18.43
C ILE A 269 -19.32 -21.90 17.11
N GLU A 270 -19.52 -22.67 16.04
CA GLU A 270 -18.92 -22.44 14.72
C GLU A 270 -19.57 -21.30 13.93
N GLU A 271 -20.68 -20.75 14.41
CA GLU A 271 -21.39 -19.64 13.77
C GLU A 271 -20.79 -18.26 14.14
N TYR A 272 -19.86 -18.20 15.09
CA TYR A 272 -19.15 -16.99 15.54
C TYR A 272 -17.79 -16.80 14.88
#